data_AF-A0A4R8Z5L3-F1
#
_entry.id   AF-A0A4R8Z5L3-F1
#
_cell.length_a   1.000
_cell.length_b   1.000
_cell.length_c   1.000
_cell.angle_alpha   90.00
_cell.angle_beta   90.00
_cell.angle_gamma   90.00
#
_symmetry.space_group_name_H-M   'P 1'
#
loop_
_entity.id
_entity.type
_entity.pdbx_description
1 polymer ?
#
loop_
_entity_poly.entity_id
_entity_poly.type
_entity_poly.pdbx_seq_one_letter_code
_entity_poly.pdbx_strand_id
1 'polypeptide(L)'
;MNLLASIPSPDISFIQLGPFRVHFYALFILSGIVVAIALTSSRLSRRGGQPGLVLDIALWTVPLGIVGGRLYHVVTHPNDYFFAGADLWKILYVWEGGLAIFGAVLFGSVGAYIACQRSGLRFLSFADALALGMLLAQAPVVAGPAASPPAARSEDQRWSRRGCSVAPTRPLRFPPGCVR
;
A
#
# COMPACT_ATOMS: atom_id res chain seq x y z
N MET A 1 7.44 18.06 28.59
CA MET A 1 7.26 18.21 27.13
C MET A 1 7.87 16.98 26.47
N ASN A 2 7.04 16.06 25.95
CA ASN A 2 7.49 14.76 25.46
C ASN A 2 8.21 14.89 24.11
N LEU A 3 9.55 14.91 24.13
CA LEU A 3 10.41 14.82 22.94
C LEU A 3 10.24 13.50 22.17
N LEU A 4 9.71 12.45 22.80
CA LEU A 4 9.47 11.14 22.19
C LEU A 4 8.28 11.09 21.20
N ALA A 5 7.52 12.18 21.08
CA ALA A 5 6.34 12.26 20.19
C ALA A 5 6.58 13.10 18.92
N SER A 6 7.75 13.73 18.78
CA SER A 6 8.10 14.49 17.59
C SER A 6 9.05 13.66 16.73
N ILE A 7 8.50 12.79 15.88
CA ILE A 7 9.28 12.26 14.76
C ILE A 7 9.61 13.49 13.90
N PRO A 8 10.89 13.91 13.79
CA PRO A 8 11.24 15.04 12.97
C PRO A 8 10.81 14.72 11.53
N SER A 9 9.88 15.51 11.00
CA SER A 9 9.50 15.40 9.60
C SER A 9 10.74 15.70 8.77
N PRO A 10 11.18 14.81 7.88
CA PRO A 10 12.35 15.06 7.05
C PRO A 10 12.16 16.35 6.25
N ASP A 11 13.17 17.23 6.25
CA ASP A 11 13.13 18.53 5.57
C ASP A 11 12.97 18.43 4.05
N ILE A 12 13.18 17.23 3.49
CA ILE A 12 13.17 16.96 2.06
C ILE A 12 11.98 16.07 1.71
N SER A 13 10.96 16.64 1.09
CA SER A 13 9.73 15.94 0.68
C SER A 13 9.60 15.73 -0.83
N PHE A 14 10.50 16.30 -1.62
CA PHE A 14 10.53 16.19 -3.08
C PHE A 14 11.94 16.31 -3.62
N ILE A 15 12.17 15.70 -4.78
CA ILE A 15 13.35 15.90 -5.62
C ILE A 15 12.92 16.63 -6.89
N GLN A 16 13.65 17.69 -7.27
CA GLN A 16 13.42 18.38 -8.55
C GLN A 16 14.29 17.73 -9.63
N LEU A 17 13.64 17.14 -10.62
CA LEU A 17 14.26 16.61 -11.83
C LEU A 17 13.89 17.57 -12.98
N GLY A 18 14.66 18.65 -13.12
CA GLY A 18 14.40 19.70 -14.12
C GLY A 18 13.02 20.36 -13.91
N PRO A 19 12.09 20.30 -14.89
CA PRO A 19 10.75 20.89 -14.75
C PRO A 19 9.78 20.05 -13.90
N PHE A 20 10.15 18.81 -13.53
CA PHE A 20 9.27 17.91 -12.79
C PHE A 20 9.65 17.82 -11.31
N ARG A 21 8.67 18.05 -10.43
CA ARG A 21 8.79 17.82 -8.98
C ARG A 21 8.28 16.43 -8.65
N VAL A 22 9.17 15.53 -8.24
CA VAL A 22 8.81 14.17 -7.83
C VAL A 22 8.82 14.09 -6.30
N HIS A 23 7.67 13.75 -5.72
CA HIS A 23 7.56 13.61 -4.27
C HIS A 23 7.95 12.21 -3.81
N PHE A 24 8.64 12.10 -2.67
CA PHE A 24 9.04 10.80 -2.12
C PHE A 24 7.83 9.91 -1.77
N TYR A 25 6.74 10.50 -1.28
CA TYR A 25 5.52 9.72 -0.99
C TYR A 25 4.97 9.01 -2.24
N ALA A 26 5.08 9.63 -3.42
CA ALA A 26 4.62 9.04 -4.68
C ALA A 26 5.47 7.81 -5.04
N LEU A 27 6.78 7.86 -4.80
CA LEU A 27 7.69 6.72 -4.99
C LEU A 27 7.36 5.57 -4.02
N PHE A 28 7.06 5.87 -2.76
CA PHE A 28 6.63 4.86 -1.78
C PHE A 28 5.29 4.22 -2.13
N ILE A 29 4.32 5.00 -2.61
CA ILE A 29 3.04 4.46 -3.08
C ILE A 29 3.26 3.57 -4.30
N LEU A 30 4.06 4.01 -5.27
CA LEU A 30 4.31 3.24 -6.50
C LEU A 30 5.03 1.92 -6.20
N SER A 31 6.04 1.93 -5.31
CA SER A 31 6.72 0.71 -4.90
C SER A 31 5.77 -0.25 -4.15
N GLY A 32 4.89 0.28 -3.30
CA GLY A 32 3.84 -0.51 -2.64
C GLY A 32 2.89 -1.19 -3.64
N ILE A 33 2.47 -0.48 -4.70
CA ILE A 33 1.64 -1.04 -5.78
C ILE A 33 2.38 -2.16 -6.51
N VAL A 34 3.65 -1.97 -6.87
CA VAL A 34 4.46 -2.99 -7.55
C VAL A 34 4.58 -4.26 -6.69
N VAL A 35 4.84 -4.10 -5.39
CA VAL A 35 4.91 -5.23 -4.44
C VAL A 35 3.55 -5.93 -4.33
N ALA A 36 2.45 -5.17 -4.23
CA ALA A 36 1.10 -5.76 -4.18
C ALA A 36 0.77 -6.57 -5.44
N ILE A 37 1.11 -6.06 -6.63
CA ILE A 37 0.91 -6.76 -7.90
C ILE A 37 1.78 -8.02 -7.95
N ALA A 38 3.06 -7.93 -7.59
CA ALA A 38 3.98 -9.07 -7.60
C ALA A 38 3.52 -10.19 -6.66
N LEU A 39 3.08 -9.83 -5.44
CA LEU A 39 2.56 -10.78 -4.46
C LEU A 39 1.23 -11.41 -4.90
N THR A 40 0.31 -10.60 -5.43
CA THR A 40 -0.99 -11.07 -5.94
C THR A 40 -0.78 -12.01 -7.12
N SER A 41 0.13 -11.66 -8.04
CA SER A 41 0.51 -12.49 -9.19
C SER A 41 1.14 -13.81 -8.73
N SER A 42 2.11 -13.78 -7.82
CA SER A 42 2.74 -14.99 -7.26
C SER A 42 1.72 -15.92 -6.58
N ARG A 43 0.79 -15.35 -5.81
CA ARG A 43 -0.31 -16.08 -5.16
C ARG A 43 -1.26 -16.72 -6.16
N LEU A 44 -1.62 -16.00 -7.22
CA LEU A 44 -2.59 -16.47 -8.21
C LEU A 44 -1.98 -17.53 -9.12
N SER A 45 -0.72 -17.38 -9.52
CA SER A 45 0.04 -18.41 -10.24
C SER A 45 0.16 -19.71 -9.45
N ARG A 46 0.36 -19.63 -8.12
CA ARG A 46 0.33 -20.80 -7.24
C ARG A 46 -1.02 -21.51 -7.18
N ARG A 47 -2.11 -20.84 -7.54
CA ARG A 47 -3.47 -21.40 -7.62
C ARG A 47 -3.85 -21.84 -9.04
N GLY A 48 -2.89 -21.87 -9.97
CA GLY A 48 -3.12 -22.24 -11.37
C GLY A 48 -3.63 -21.10 -12.26
N GLY A 49 -3.59 -19.85 -11.78
CA GLY A 49 -3.90 -18.68 -12.60
C GLY A 49 -2.79 -18.38 -13.62
N GLN A 50 -3.16 -17.84 -14.78
CA GLN A 50 -2.18 -17.50 -15.81
C GLN A 50 -1.29 -16.33 -15.35
N PRO A 51 0.04 -16.44 -15.52
CA PRO A 51 0.94 -15.31 -15.28
C PRO A 51 0.58 -14.17 -16.23
N GLY A 52 0.37 -12.97 -15.70
CA GLY A 52 -0.05 -11.79 -16.47
C GLY A 52 -1.50 -11.38 -16.23
N LEU A 53 -2.35 -12.27 -15.72
CA LEU A 53 -3.76 -11.96 -15.45
C LEU A 53 -3.95 -10.75 -14.52
N VAL A 54 -3.09 -10.64 -13.50
CA VAL A 54 -3.11 -9.50 -12.57
C VAL A 54 -2.74 -8.19 -13.26
N LEU A 55 -1.83 -8.24 -14.24
CA LEU A 55 -1.45 -7.08 -15.04
C LEU A 55 -2.59 -6.66 -15.96
N ASP A 56 -3.28 -7.62 -16.58
CA ASP A 56 -4.48 -7.34 -17.39
C ASP A 56 -5.58 -6.69 -16.56
N ILE A 57 -5.81 -7.18 -15.34
CA ILE A 57 -6.76 -6.55 -14.40
C ILE A 57 -6.30 -5.14 -14.03
N ALA A 58 -5.01 -4.94 -13.76
CA ALA A 58 -4.45 -3.64 -13.44
C ALA A 58 -4.60 -2.64 -14.60
N LEU A 59 -4.44 -3.09 -15.85
CA LEU A 59 -4.60 -2.29 -17.06
C LEU A 59 -6.04 -1.75 -17.22
N TRP A 60 -7.04 -2.46 -16.72
CA TRP A 60 -8.42 -1.95 -16.67
C TRP A 60 -8.71 -1.10 -15.43
N THR A 61 -8.12 -1.50 -14.30
CA THR A 61 -8.36 -0.88 -12.99
C THR A 61 -7.80 0.53 -12.89
N VAL A 62 -6.57 0.74 -13.38
CA VAL A 62 -5.86 2.03 -13.26
C VAL A 62 -6.55 3.15 -14.07
N PRO A 63 -6.89 2.97 -15.36
CA PRO A 63 -7.56 4.02 -16.13
C PRO A 63 -8.94 4.36 -15.57
N LEU A 64 -9.74 3.35 -15.20
CA LEU A 64 -11.05 3.57 -14.61
C LEU A 64 -10.96 4.27 -13.25
N GLY A 65 -9.97 3.95 -12.44
CA GLY A 65 -9.69 4.65 -11.19
C GLY A 65 -9.32 6.12 -11.40
N ILE A 66 -8.48 6.43 -12.39
CA ILE A 66 -8.10 7.81 -12.70
C ILE A 66 -9.33 8.63 -13.15
N VAL A 67 -10.13 8.07 -14.07
CA VAL A 67 -11.35 8.71 -14.57
C VAL A 67 -12.37 8.91 -13.44
N GLY A 68 -12.59 7.90 -12.61
CA GLY A 68 -13.53 7.98 -11.49
C GLY A 68 -13.10 8.92 -10.39
N GLY A 69 -11.80 8.97 -10.08
CA GLY A 69 -11.23 9.93 -9.13
C GLY A 69 -11.44 11.36 -9.57
N ARG A 70 -11.35 11.61 -10.90
CA ARG A 70 -11.62 12.94 -11.45
C ARG A 70 -13.10 13.28 -11.47
N LEU A 71 -13.95 12.36 -11.92
CA LEU A 71 -15.40 12.55 -11.95
C LEU A 71 -15.94 12.86 -10.54
N TYR A 72 -15.50 12.11 -9.53
CA TYR A 72 -15.92 12.34 -8.15
C TYR A 72 -15.42 13.69 -7.60
N HIS A 73 -14.21 14.12 -7.96
CA HIS A 73 -13.70 15.43 -7.57
C HIS A 73 -14.57 16.56 -8.13
N VAL A 74 -14.98 16.47 -9.39
CA VAL A 74 -15.86 17.45 -10.05
C VAL A 74 -17.24 17.48 -9.41
N VAL A 75 -17.81 16.31 -9.09
CA VAL A 75 -19.13 16.20 -8.45
C VAL A 75 -19.13 16.77 -7.03
N THR A 76 -18.02 16.61 -6.29
CA THR A 76 -17.91 17.10 -4.90
C THR A 76 -17.55 18.57 -4.78
N HIS A 77 -16.87 19.13 -5.78
CA HIS A 77 -16.49 20.55 -5.82
C HIS A 77 -17.12 21.25 -7.04
N PRO A 78 -18.45 21.28 -7.18
CA PRO A 78 -19.09 21.84 -8.37
C PRO A 78 -18.84 23.35 -8.48
N ASN A 79 -18.73 24.06 -7.35
CA ASN A 79 -18.50 25.51 -7.34
C ASN A 79 -17.15 25.92 -7.95
N ASP A 80 -16.15 25.04 -7.95
CA ASP A 80 -14.82 25.32 -8.52
C ASP A 80 -14.80 25.19 -10.07
N TYR A 81 -15.82 24.59 -10.67
CA TYR A 81 -15.90 24.32 -12.11
C TYR A 81 -17.12 24.96 -12.79
N PHE A 82 -18.19 25.25 -12.05
CA PHE A 82 -19.45 25.80 -12.59
C PHE A 82 -19.67 27.28 -12.19
N PHE A 83 -18.65 28.13 -12.39
CA PHE A 83 -18.78 29.59 -12.25
C PHE A 83 -18.80 30.29 -13.62
N ALA A 84 -19.39 31.50 -13.69
CA ALA A 84 -19.48 32.25 -14.94
C ALA A 84 -18.07 32.64 -15.44
N GLY A 85 -17.65 32.04 -16.57
CA GLY A 85 -16.30 32.20 -17.13
C GLY A 85 -15.32 31.05 -16.83
N ALA A 86 -15.80 29.94 -16.25
CA ALA A 86 -14.96 28.77 -16.00
C ALA A 86 -14.65 27.97 -17.28
N ASP A 87 -13.39 27.55 -17.42
CA ASP A 87 -12.98 26.59 -18.43
C ASP A 87 -13.41 25.17 -18.04
N LEU A 88 -14.50 24.67 -18.63
CA LEU A 88 -14.95 23.29 -18.45
C LEU A 88 -13.86 22.27 -18.83
N TRP A 89 -12.89 22.65 -19.68
CA TRP A 89 -11.76 21.81 -20.05
C TRP A 89 -10.82 21.47 -18.88
N LYS A 90 -10.80 22.27 -17.81
CA LYS A 90 -10.01 21.97 -16.60
C LYS A 90 -10.47 20.70 -15.90
N ILE A 91 -11.69 20.22 -16.16
CA ILE A 91 -12.19 18.93 -15.68
C ILE A 91 -11.29 17.77 -16.14
N LEU A 92 -10.61 17.88 -17.29
CA LEU A 92 -9.73 16.83 -17.81
C LEU A 92 -8.28 16.95 -17.34
N TYR A 93 -7.91 18.02 -16.63
CA TYR A 93 -6.53 18.27 -16.22
C TYR A 93 -6.19 17.47 -14.95
N VAL A 94 -5.90 16.17 -15.16
CA VAL A 94 -5.49 15.21 -14.11
C VAL A 94 -4.16 15.63 -13.45
N TRP A 95 -3.31 16.37 -14.18
CA TRP A 95 -1.97 16.80 -13.73
C TRP A 95 -1.95 18.06 -12.87
N GLU A 96 -3.05 18.84 -12.80
CA GLU A 96 -3.14 20.01 -11.90
C GLU A 96 -3.46 19.62 -10.45
N GLY A 97 -3.70 18.32 -10.20
CA GLY A 97 -4.15 17.82 -8.90
C GLY A 97 -5.67 17.72 -8.80
N GLY A 98 -6.16 17.27 -7.64
CA GLY A 98 -7.60 17.09 -7.42
C GLY A 98 -8.13 15.76 -7.97
N LEU A 99 -7.53 14.64 -7.54
CA LEU A 99 -8.16 13.32 -7.66
C LEU A 99 -8.76 12.93 -6.32
N ALA A 100 -10.06 12.66 -6.31
CA ALA A 100 -10.71 12.15 -5.12
C ALA A 100 -10.39 10.65 -4.96
N ILE A 101 -9.77 10.30 -3.83
CA ILE A 101 -9.39 8.91 -3.51
C ILE A 101 -10.63 8.00 -3.51
N PHE A 102 -11.75 8.45 -2.95
CA PHE A 102 -12.99 7.67 -2.91
C PHE A 102 -13.52 7.36 -4.32
N GLY A 103 -13.48 8.33 -5.24
CA GLY A 103 -13.85 8.11 -6.64
C GLY A 103 -12.92 7.12 -7.32
N ALA A 104 -11.62 7.21 -7.06
CA ALA A 104 -10.63 6.30 -7.63
C ALA A 104 -10.79 4.87 -7.12
N VAL A 105 -11.07 4.67 -5.83
CA VAL A 105 -11.29 3.35 -5.23
C VAL A 105 -12.60 2.72 -5.73
N LEU A 106 -13.67 3.51 -5.84
CA LEU A 106 -14.98 3.01 -6.25
C LEU A 106 -14.98 2.58 -7.72
N PHE A 107 -14.53 3.46 -8.62
CA PHE A 107 -14.41 3.12 -10.04
C PHE A 107 -13.29 2.12 -10.32
N GLY A 108 -12.19 2.16 -9.57
CA GLY A 108 -11.14 1.15 -9.64
C GLY A 108 -11.66 -0.24 -9.28
N SER A 109 -12.48 -0.35 -8.22
CA SER A 109 -13.11 -1.61 -7.83
C SER A 109 -14.08 -2.15 -8.89
N VAL A 110 -14.85 -1.26 -9.53
CA VAL A 110 -15.70 -1.61 -10.67
C VAL A 110 -14.86 -2.09 -11.86
N GLY A 111 -13.74 -1.41 -12.16
CA GLY A 111 -12.81 -1.82 -13.20
C GLY A 111 -12.19 -3.20 -12.95
N ALA A 112 -11.77 -3.45 -11.71
CA ALA A 112 -11.26 -4.75 -11.29
C ALA A 112 -12.34 -5.85 -11.40
N TYR A 113 -13.58 -5.54 -11.02
CA TYR A 113 -14.71 -6.47 -11.15
C TYR A 113 -14.98 -6.84 -12.61
N ILE A 114 -15.06 -5.86 -13.51
CA ILE A 114 -15.28 -6.09 -14.95
C ILE A 114 -14.12 -6.91 -15.53
N ALA A 115 -12.88 -6.60 -15.19
CA ALA A 115 -11.72 -7.33 -15.68
C ALA A 115 -11.69 -8.78 -15.16
N CYS A 116 -11.99 -9.01 -13.88
CA CYS A 116 -12.11 -10.36 -13.31
C CYS A 116 -13.19 -11.18 -14.03
N GLN A 117 -14.34 -10.55 -14.29
CA GLN A 117 -15.44 -11.20 -15.00
C GLN A 117 -15.04 -11.57 -16.43
N ARG A 118 -14.30 -10.70 -17.12
CA ARG A 118 -13.84 -10.93 -18.50
C ARG A 118 -12.80 -12.05 -18.58
N SER A 119 -12.01 -12.23 -17.53
CA SER A 119 -10.98 -13.26 -17.46
C SER A 119 -11.45 -14.57 -16.83
N GLY A 120 -12.73 -14.70 -16.49
CA GLY A 120 -13.29 -15.93 -15.90
C GLY A 120 -12.84 -16.20 -14.46
N LEU A 121 -12.33 -15.18 -13.75
CA LEU A 121 -11.84 -15.31 -12.38
C LEU A 121 -12.90 -14.81 -11.39
N ARG A 122 -13.11 -15.54 -10.28
CA ARG A 122 -14.01 -15.08 -9.21
C ARG A 122 -13.40 -13.84 -8.54
N PHE A 123 -14.11 -12.72 -8.58
CA PHE A 123 -13.67 -11.46 -7.96
C PHE A 123 -13.27 -11.63 -6.48
N LEU A 124 -13.99 -12.44 -5.71
CA LEU A 124 -13.64 -12.71 -4.30
C LEU A 124 -12.26 -13.37 -4.17
N SER A 125 -11.91 -14.31 -5.05
CA SER A 125 -10.59 -14.97 -5.03
C SER A 125 -9.47 -13.98 -5.32
N PHE A 126 -9.73 -13.00 -6.19
CA PHE A 126 -8.81 -11.91 -6.48
C PHE A 126 -8.71 -10.94 -5.30
N ALA A 127 -9.84 -10.52 -4.74
CA ALA A 127 -9.90 -9.62 -3.59
C ALA A 127 -9.20 -10.21 -2.35
N ASP A 128 -9.36 -11.50 -2.05
CA ASP A 128 -8.64 -12.19 -0.97
C ASP A 128 -7.13 -12.22 -1.19
N ALA A 129 -6.70 -12.45 -2.44
CA ALA A 129 -5.28 -12.42 -2.79
C ALA A 129 -4.70 -11.00 -2.66
N LEU A 130 -5.48 -10.01 -3.09
CA LEU A 130 -5.11 -8.60 -3.09
C LEU A 130 -5.10 -8.01 -1.67
N ALA A 131 -6.01 -8.43 -0.79
CA ALA A 131 -6.07 -7.98 0.60
C ALA A 131 -4.76 -8.23 1.35
N LEU A 132 -4.15 -9.40 1.18
CA LEU A 132 -2.83 -9.65 1.78
C LEU A 132 -1.73 -8.85 1.09
N GLY A 133 -1.80 -8.69 -0.24
CA GLY A 133 -0.88 -7.83 -0.99
C GLY A 133 -0.90 -6.39 -0.47
N MET A 134 -2.09 -5.83 -0.23
CA MET A 134 -2.26 -4.47 0.31
C MET A 134 -1.77 -4.37 1.75
N LEU A 135 -2.05 -5.36 2.61
CA LEU A 135 -1.57 -5.37 3.99
C LEU A 135 -0.03 -5.38 4.06
N LEU A 136 0.61 -6.17 3.18
CA LEU A 136 2.07 -6.23 3.09
C LEU A 136 2.68 -5.00 2.41
N ALA A 137 1.98 -4.38 1.45
CA ALA A 137 2.42 -3.15 0.80
C ALA A 137 2.45 -1.94 1.74
N GLN A 138 1.62 -1.95 2.80
CA GLN A 138 1.65 -0.92 3.83
C GLN A 138 2.85 -1.05 4.78
N ALA A 139 3.42 -2.25 4.94
CA ALA A 139 4.52 -2.48 5.89
C ALA A 139 5.81 -1.69 5.52
N PRO A 140 6.28 -1.64 4.25
CA PRO A 140 7.40 -0.78 3.86
C PRO A 140 7.12 0.71 4.02
N VAL A 141 5.90 1.15 3.75
CA VAL A 141 5.47 2.55 3.86
C VAL A 141 5.48 3.02 5.31
N VAL A 142 5.12 2.13 6.25
CA VAL A 142 5.22 2.37 7.70
C VAL A 142 6.68 2.28 8.19
N ALA A 143 7.50 1.41 7.59
CA ALA A 143 8.87 1.16 8.05
C ALA A 143 9.89 2.23 7.63
N GLY A 144 9.65 2.99 6.56
CA GLY A 144 10.62 3.94 6.00
C GLY A 144 11.97 3.27 5.64
N PRO A 145 13.02 4.04 5.31
CA PRO A 145 14.37 3.48 5.08
C PRO A 145 15.02 2.85 6.33
N ALA A 146 14.32 2.81 7.46
CA ALA A 146 14.78 2.19 8.71
C ALA A 146 14.35 0.72 8.86
N ALA A 147 13.95 0.05 7.77
CA ALA A 147 13.69 -1.39 7.75
C ALA A 147 15.01 -2.18 7.88
N SER A 148 15.54 -2.21 9.10
CA SER A 148 16.36 -3.33 9.54
C SER A 148 15.53 -4.60 9.36
N PRO A 149 16.10 -5.71 8.84
CA PRO A 149 15.37 -6.98 8.76
C PRO A 149 14.79 -7.32 10.13
N PRO A 150 13.62 -7.99 10.22
CA PRO A 150 13.03 -8.34 11.50
C PRO A 150 14.09 -9.05 12.31
N ALA A 151 14.55 -8.38 13.37
CA ALA A 151 15.56 -8.89 14.27
C ALA A 151 15.15 -10.32 14.59
N ALA A 152 16.03 -11.27 14.27
CA ALA A 152 15.89 -12.65 14.68
C ALA A 152 15.46 -12.62 16.13
N ARG A 153 14.22 -13.06 16.38
CA ARG A 153 13.57 -12.92 17.68
C ARG A 153 14.49 -13.61 18.68
N SER A 154 15.16 -12.84 19.54
CA SER A 154 16.14 -13.39 20.48
C SER A 154 15.44 -14.43 21.36
N GLU A 155 16.10 -15.58 21.56
CA GLU A 155 15.55 -16.71 22.29
C GLU A 155 15.11 -16.35 23.72
N ASP A 156 15.64 -15.26 24.30
CA ASP A 156 15.24 -14.72 25.59
C ASP A 156 13.75 -14.37 25.71
N GLN A 157 13.12 -13.82 24.65
CA GLN A 157 11.68 -13.52 24.71
C GLN A 157 10.80 -14.78 24.74
N ARG A 158 11.31 -15.91 24.23
CA ARG A 158 10.60 -17.19 24.29
C ARG A 158 10.57 -17.76 25.71
N TRP A 159 11.63 -17.53 26.50
CA TRP A 159 11.71 -17.99 27.90
C TRP A 159 10.91 -17.11 28.87
N SER A 160 10.83 -15.81 28.60
CA SER A 160 10.00 -14.87 29.37
C SER A 160 8.51 -15.26 29.39
N ARG A 161 7.93 -15.69 28.26
CA ARG A 161 6.53 -16.16 28.21
C ARG A 161 6.26 -17.48 28.93
N ARG A 162 7.31 -18.25 29.27
CA ARG A 162 7.22 -19.44 30.11
C ARG A 162 7.48 -19.14 31.59
N GLY A 163 7.54 -17.87 31.99
CA GLY A 163 7.81 -17.47 33.37
C GLY A 163 9.29 -17.64 33.78
N CYS A 164 10.18 -18.01 32.86
CA CYS A 164 11.60 -18.17 33.16
C CYS A 164 12.35 -16.87 32.84
N SER A 165 12.54 -16.03 33.84
CA SER A 165 13.46 -14.87 33.76
C SER A 165 14.90 -15.37 33.86
N VAL A 166 15.64 -15.37 32.74
CA VAL A 166 17.07 -15.63 32.73
C VAL A 166 17.79 -14.36 33.18
N ALA A 167 18.41 -14.39 34.37
CA ALA A 167 19.23 -13.27 34.84
C ALA A 167 20.58 -13.24 34.08
N PRO A 168 21.07 -12.06 33.66
CA PRO A 168 22.12 -11.94 32.64
C PRO A 168 23.56 -12.24 33.10
N THR A 169 23.78 -12.85 34.27
CA THR A 169 25.12 -12.90 34.88
C THR A 169 25.63 -14.29 35.31
N ARG A 170 25.12 -15.41 34.76
CA ARG A 170 25.73 -16.73 35.05
C ARG A 170 26.00 -17.60 33.81
N PRO A 171 27.13 -18.31 33.76
CA PRO A 171 27.53 -19.11 32.61
C PRO A 171 26.69 -20.38 32.50
N LEU A 172 26.43 -20.72 31.24
CA LEU A 172 25.73 -21.87 30.67
C LEU A 172 25.75 -23.14 31.54
N ARG A 173 24.66 -23.34 32.29
CA ARG A 173 24.19 -24.66 32.72
C ARG A 173 22.66 -24.60 32.75
N PHE A 174 21.98 -25.22 31.79
CA PHE A 174 20.55 -25.50 31.91
C PHE A 174 20.41 -26.76 32.79
N PRO A 175 19.79 -26.67 33.98
CA PRO A 175 19.49 -27.85 34.78
C PRO A 175 18.26 -28.61 34.24
N PRO A 176 18.19 -29.94 34.42
CA PRO A 176 17.01 -30.74 34.06
C PRO A 176 15.85 -30.41 35.02
N GLY A 177 14.70 -30.05 34.46
CA GLY A 177 13.50 -29.68 35.22
C GLY A 177 13.26 -28.17 35.31
N CYS A 178 12.88 -27.54 34.20
CA CYS A 178 12.00 -26.36 34.29
C CYS A 178 10.69 -26.83 34.94
N VAL A 179 10.55 -26.57 36.24
CA VAL A 179 9.31 -26.76 36.99
C VAL A 179 8.46 -25.49 36.84
N ARG A 180 7.15 -25.72 36.82
CA ARG A 180 6.04 -24.80 36.57
C ARG A 180 6.08 -23.51 37.38
#